data_AF-A0A2R8N819-F1
#
_entry.id   AF-A0A2R8N819-F1
#
_cell.length_a   1.000
_cell.length_b   1.000
_cell.length_c   1.000
_cell.angle_alpha   90.00
_cell.angle_beta   90.00
_cell.angle_gamma   90.00
#
_symmetry.space_group_name_H-M   'P 1'
#
loop_
_entity.id
_entity.type
_entity.pdbx_description
1 polymer ?
#
loop_
_entity_poly.entity_id
_entity_poly.type
_entity_poly.pdbx_seq_one_letter_code
_entity_poly.pdbx_strand_id
1 'polypeptide(L)'
;MLGRSLVAFLLLAAAVSCAVAQHAPPWTEDCRKSTYPPSGPTYRGPVPWYTINLDLPPYKRWHELMVDKAPMLKVITGSLKNMINTFVPSGKLMQMVDEKLPGLLGNFPGPFEEEMKGIAAVTDIPLGKVHLEAKNVTKHFYIFPLRCDIHTAKCTGLRYSAQ
;
A
#
# COMPACT_ATOMS: atom_id res chain seq x y z
N MET A 1 -47.29 19.44 24.29
CA MET A 1 -45.99 18.74 24.31
C MET A 1 -45.62 18.04 22.99
N LEU A 2 -46.37 18.22 21.90
CA LEU A 2 -46.16 17.50 20.63
C LEU A 2 -45.06 18.10 19.72
N GLY A 3 -44.84 19.43 19.76
CA GLY A 3 -43.95 20.12 18.82
C GLY A 3 -42.45 19.95 19.06
N ARG A 4 -42.01 19.81 20.31
CA ARG A 4 -40.58 19.69 20.67
C ARG A 4 -40.00 18.30 20.35
N SER A 5 -40.87 17.28 20.35
CA SER A 5 -40.52 15.91 19.96
C SER A 5 -40.35 15.80 18.44
N LEU A 6 -41.29 16.37 17.67
CA LEU A 6 -41.23 16.40 16.20
C LEU A 6 -39.97 17.10 15.66
N VAL A 7 -39.57 18.23 16.25
CA VAL A 7 -38.34 18.94 15.86
C VAL A 7 -37.10 18.10 16.16
N ALA A 8 -37.07 17.42 17.31
CA ALA A 8 -35.97 16.52 17.65
C ALA A 8 -35.87 15.34 16.68
N PHE A 9 -37.01 14.75 16.28
CA PHE A 9 -37.05 13.67 15.28
C PHE A 9 -36.59 14.14 13.90
N LEU A 10 -36.97 15.34 13.46
CA LEU A 10 -36.54 15.92 12.17
C LEU A 10 -35.03 16.20 12.15
N LEU A 11 -34.48 16.72 13.25
CA LEU A 11 -33.04 16.95 13.37
C LEU A 11 -32.24 15.64 13.39
N LEU A 12 -32.76 14.61 14.07
CA LEU A 12 -32.17 13.27 14.07
C LEU A 12 -32.20 12.64 12.68
N ALA A 13 -33.33 12.74 11.97
CA ALA A 13 -33.45 12.23 10.60
C ALA A 13 -32.50 12.96 9.65
N ALA A 14 -32.39 14.29 9.74
CA ALA A 14 -31.45 15.06 8.94
C ALA A 14 -29.99 14.69 9.23
N ALA A 15 -29.62 14.50 10.50
CA ALA A 15 -28.28 14.07 10.89
C ALA A 15 -27.95 12.67 10.34
N VAL A 16 -28.90 11.73 10.36
CA VAL A 16 -28.74 10.39 9.79
C VAL A 16 -28.58 10.44 8.27
N SER A 17 -29.38 11.27 7.57
CA SER A 17 -29.27 11.49 6.11
C SER A 17 -27.92 12.09 5.70
N CYS A 18 -27.42 13.06 6.47
CA CYS A 18 -26.11 13.66 6.23
C CYS A 18 -24.97 12.67 6.49
N ALA A 19 -25.10 11.79 7.50
CA ALA A 19 -24.11 10.76 7.79
C ALA A 19 -24.01 9.70 6.69
N VAL A 20 -25.13 9.29 6.07
CA VAL A 20 -25.10 8.33 4.95
C VAL A 20 -24.56 8.93 3.66
N ALA A 21 -24.75 10.23 3.42
CA ALA A 21 -24.22 10.92 2.24
C ALA A 21 -22.68 11.05 2.26
N GLN A 22 -22.05 11.04 3.43
CA GLN A 22 -20.59 11.12 3.56
C GLN A 22 -19.86 9.83 3.18
N HIS A 23 -20.58 8.73 2.91
CA HIS A 23 -19.98 7.44 2.57
C HIS A 23 -20.13 7.04 1.09
N ALA A 24 -20.80 7.86 0.27
CA ALA A 24 -20.90 7.62 -1.15
C ALA A 24 -19.73 8.32 -1.87
N PRO A 25 -18.95 7.61 -2.72
CA PRO A 25 -17.88 8.24 -3.49
C PRO A 25 -18.47 9.34 -4.41
N PRO A 26 -17.70 10.41 -4.68
CA PRO A 26 -18.19 11.58 -5.43
C PRO A 26 -18.64 11.27 -6.86
N TRP A 27 -18.21 10.12 -7.40
CA TRP A 27 -18.67 9.58 -8.68
C TRP A 27 -19.08 8.13 -8.47
N THR A 28 -20.28 7.79 -8.92
CA THR A 28 -20.78 6.42 -8.99
C THR A 28 -21.11 6.09 -10.44
N GLU A 29 -20.93 4.83 -10.81
CA GLU A 29 -21.28 4.31 -12.14
C GLU A 29 -22.04 3.00 -11.98
N ASP A 30 -22.87 2.67 -12.97
CA ASP A 30 -23.49 1.35 -13.02
C ASP A 30 -22.43 0.26 -13.14
N CYS A 31 -22.71 -0.91 -12.54
CA CYS A 31 -21.81 -2.06 -12.57
C CYS A 31 -21.38 -2.39 -14.01
N ARG A 32 -20.07 -2.29 -14.26
CA ARG A 32 -19.47 -2.59 -15.56
C ARG A 32 -19.66 -4.07 -15.91
N LYS A 33 -19.87 -4.35 -17.20
CA LYS A 33 -20.02 -5.69 -17.76
C LYS A 33 -19.01 -5.90 -18.88
N SER A 34 -18.69 -7.16 -19.17
CA SER A 34 -17.80 -7.56 -20.28
C SER A 34 -16.40 -6.94 -20.22
N THR A 35 -15.88 -6.71 -19.02
CA THR A 35 -14.54 -6.16 -18.79
C THR A 35 -13.45 -7.24 -18.68
N TYR A 36 -13.82 -8.51 -18.86
CA TYR A 36 -12.92 -9.66 -18.86
C TYR A 36 -12.99 -10.38 -20.21
N PRO A 37 -11.86 -10.72 -20.87
CA PRO A 37 -10.48 -10.46 -20.44
C PRO A 37 -10.12 -8.96 -20.38
N PRO A 38 -9.24 -8.53 -19.45
CA PRO A 38 -8.92 -7.12 -19.25
C PRO A 38 -8.40 -6.45 -20.54
N SER A 39 -9.03 -5.37 -20.95
CA SER A 39 -8.69 -4.61 -22.14
C SER A 39 -9.16 -3.15 -22.04
N GLY A 40 -8.74 -2.30 -22.98
CA GLY A 40 -9.14 -0.90 -23.02
C GLY A 40 -8.36 0.00 -22.06
N PRO A 41 -8.86 1.22 -21.77
CA PRO A 41 -8.10 2.26 -21.08
C PRO A 41 -7.81 1.97 -19.60
N THR A 42 -8.53 1.02 -19.00
CA THR A 42 -8.34 0.60 -17.60
C THR A 42 -7.30 -0.51 -17.46
N TYR A 43 -6.84 -1.10 -18.57
CA TYR A 43 -5.81 -2.14 -18.57
C TYR A 43 -4.44 -1.56 -18.92
N ARG A 44 -3.54 -1.48 -17.93
CA ARG A 44 -2.16 -0.99 -18.14
C ARG A 44 -1.21 -2.03 -18.73
N GLY A 45 -1.57 -3.31 -18.67
CA GLY A 45 -0.73 -4.42 -19.14
C GLY A 45 -0.65 -5.58 -18.14
N PRO A 46 -0.03 -6.69 -18.54
CA PRO A 46 0.12 -7.87 -17.70
C PRO A 46 1.18 -7.64 -16.61
N VAL A 47 1.05 -8.35 -15.50
CA VAL A 47 2.07 -8.36 -14.43
C VAL A 47 3.03 -9.53 -14.67
N PRO A 48 4.35 -9.28 -14.71
CA PRO A 48 5.34 -10.34 -14.89
C PRO A 48 5.42 -11.26 -13.67
N TRP A 49 5.69 -12.54 -13.92
CA TRP A 49 5.89 -13.55 -12.88
C TRP A 49 7.37 -13.70 -12.55
N TYR A 50 7.67 -13.89 -11.26
CA TYR A 50 9.01 -14.17 -10.76
C TYR A 50 8.95 -15.32 -9.77
N THR A 51 10.00 -16.15 -9.73
CA THR A 51 10.12 -17.25 -8.79
C THR A 51 11.06 -16.88 -7.67
N ILE A 52 10.55 -16.84 -6.45
CA ILE A 52 11.38 -16.60 -5.25
C ILE A 52 11.71 -17.95 -4.62
N ASN A 53 12.97 -18.36 -4.71
CA ASN A 53 13.42 -19.61 -4.13
C ASN A 53 13.67 -19.46 -2.62
N LEU A 54 12.83 -20.09 -1.79
CA LEU A 54 12.90 -20.02 -0.33
C LEU A 54 14.05 -20.86 0.27
N ASP A 55 14.59 -21.82 -0.50
CA ASP A 55 15.74 -22.65 -0.11
C ASP A 55 17.04 -21.84 -0.13
N LEU A 56 17.06 -20.73 -0.88
CA LEU A 56 18.17 -19.79 -0.84
C LEU A 56 18.21 -19.04 0.51
N PRO A 57 19.42 -18.64 0.96
CA PRO A 57 19.55 -17.79 2.14
C PRO A 57 18.74 -16.50 1.91
N PRO A 58 18.05 -15.98 2.95
CA PRO A 58 17.15 -14.82 2.84
C PRO A 58 17.74 -13.64 2.07
N TYR A 59 19.02 -13.34 2.32
CA TYR A 59 19.78 -12.28 1.64
C TYR A 59 19.79 -12.38 0.10
N LYS A 60 19.69 -13.57 -0.48
CA LYS A 60 19.78 -13.79 -1.94
C LYS A 60 18.44 -13.97 -2.63
N ARG A 61 17.35 -14.15 -1.88
CA ARG A 61 16.03 -14.53 -2.44
C ARG A 61 15.48 -13.52 -3.44
N TRP A 62 15.71 -12.24 -3.18
CA TRP A 62 15.17 -11.13 -3.98
C TRP A 62 16.14 -10.62 -5.04
N HIS A 63 17.32 -11.24 -5.19
CA HIS A 63 18.39 -10.71 -6.03
C HIS A 63 17.95 -10.51 -7.49
N GLU A 64 17.42 -11.55 -8.12
CA GLU A 64 16.96 -11.52 -9.52
C GLU A 64 15.89 -10.45 -9.75
N LEU A 65 14.86 -10.42 -8.89
CA LEU A 65 13.79 -9.43 -8.98
C LEU A 65 14.33 -7.99 -8.81
N MET A 66 15.26 -7.80 -7.88
CA MET A 66 15.80 -6.47 -7.60
C MET A 66 16.72 -5.96 -8.72
N VAL A 67 17.41 -6.83 -9.44
CA VAL A 67 18.17 -6.42 -10.63
C VAL A 67 17.24 -5.76 -11.66
N ASP A 68 16.07 -6.35 -11.90
CA ASP A 68 15.09 -5.81 -12.85
C ASP A 68 14.36 -4.56 -12.34
N LYS A 69 14.01 -4.52 -11.05
CA LYS A 69 13.13 -3.49 -10.47
C LYS A 69 13.88 -2.35 -9.78
N ALA A 70 15.19 -2.46 -9.56
CA ALA A 70 16.01 -1.42 -8.94
C ALA A 70 15.84 -0.02 -9.58
N PRO A 71 15.81 0.13 -10.92
CA PRO A 71 15.65 1.45 -11.52
C PRO A 71 14.33 2.12 -11.13
N MET A 72 13.22 1.36 -11.12
CA MET A 72 11.91 1.86 -10.71
C MET A 72 11.89 2.23 -9.23
N LEU A 73 12.53 1.42 -8.37
CA LEU A 73 12.61 1.71 -6.94
C LEU A 73 13.38 3.01 -6.68
N LYS A 74 14.46 3.27 -7.40
CA LYS A 74 15.21 4.54 -7.33
C LYS A 74 14.35 5.75 -7.72
N VAL A 75 13.45 5.62 -8.70
CA VAL A 75 12.50 6.68 -9.08
C VAL A 75 11.52 6.99 -7.95
N ILE A 76 11.00 5.96 -7.28
CA ILE A 76 10.08 6.13 -6.14
C ILE A 76 10.80 6.83 -4.98
N THR A 77 11.98 6.34 -4.61
CA THR A 77 12.79 6.96 -3.54
C THR A 77 13.19 8.39 -3.88
N GLY A 78 13.48 8.69 -5.16
CA GLY A 78 13.75 10.04 -5.63
C GLY A 78 12.53 10.97 -5.48
N SER A 79 11.34 10.49 -5.87
CA SER A 79 10.09 11.23 -5.71
C SER A 79 9.78 11.50 -4.24
N LEU A 80 9.97 10.50 -3.36
CA LEU A 80 9.79 10.66 -1.92
C LEU A 80 10.77 11.69 -1.35
N LYS A 81 12.05 11.63 -1.74
CA LYS A 81 13.06 12.62 -1.33
C LYS A 81 12.66 14.04 -1.75
N ASN A 82 12.17 14.22 -2.97
CA ASN A 82 11.74 15.53 -3.47
C ASN A 82 10.54 16.06 -2.68
N MET A 83 9.55 15.20 -2.40
CA MET A 83 8.41 15.55 -1.57
C MET A 83 8.84 15.88 -0.13
N ILE A 84 9.77 15.14 0.47
CA ILE A 84 10.26 15.45 1.81
C ILE A 84 11.02 16.80 1.82
N ASN A 85 11.85 17.04 0.80
CA ASN A 85 12.61 18.27 0.70
C ASN A 85 11.73 19.53 0.52
N THR A 86 10.51 19.40 0.01
CA THR A 86 9.59 20.56 -0.08
C THR A 86 9.08 20.97 1.31
N PHE A 87 8.93 20.03 2.25
CA PHE A 87 8.52 20.31 3.63
C PHE A 87 9.70 20.61 4.56
N VAL A 88 10.83 19.90 4.36
CA VAL A 88 12.05 20.06 5.16
C VAL A 88 13.26 20.19 4.22
N PRO A 89 13.55 21.41 3.72
CA PRO A 89 14.59 21.64 2.72
C PRO A 89 16.01 21.38 3.21
N SER A 90 16.21 21.26 4.53
CA SER A 90 17.53 21.13 5.14
C SER A 90 18.27 19.84 4.79
N GLY A 91 17.60 18.84 4.19
CA GLY A 91 18.17 17.53 3.86
C GLY A 91 18.55 16.68 5.08
N LYS A 92 18.57 17.26 6.28
CA LYS A 92 18.89 16.62 7.56
C LYS A 92 17.96 15.45 7.88
N LEU A 93 16.71 15.52 7.44
CA LEU A 93 15.74 14.45 7.66
C LEU A 93 16.14 13.17 6.90
N MET A 94 16.61 13.30 5.65
CA MET A 94 17.07 12.14 4.87
C MET A 94 18.36 11.56 5.43
N GLN A 95 19.28 12.40 5.92
CA GLN A 95 20.49 11.93 6.61
C GLN A 95 20.15 11.15 7.90
N MET A 96 19.19 11.64 8.68
CA MET A 96 18.72 10.95 9.89
C MET A 96 18.05 9.61 9.56
N VAL A 97 17.26 9.55 8.48
CA VAL A 97 16.67 8.30 7.97
C VAL A 97 17.75 7.30 7.59
N ASP A 98 18.84 7.74 6.97
CA ASP A 98 19.88 6.85 6.49
C ASP A 98 20.77 6.33 7.64
N GLU A 99 21.12 7.18 8.60
CA GLU A 99 22.10 6.85 9.65
C GLU A 99 21.49 6.37 10.98
N LYS A 100 20.37 6.96 11.41
CA LYS A 100 19.83 6.75 12.77
C LYS A 100 18.64 5.81 12.78
N LEU A 101 17.88 5.76 11.69
CA LEU A 101 16.66 4.95 11.64
C LEU A 101 16.90 3.44 11.78
N PRO A 102 17.92 2.82 11.15
CA PRO A 102 18.18 1.39 11.34
C PRO A 102 18.42 1.03 12.82
N GLY A 103 19.21 1.85 13.54
CA GLY A 103 19.50 1.63 14.95
C GLY A 103 18.33 1.93 15.89
N LEU A 104 17.48 2.90 15.55
CA LEU A 104 16.29 3.25 16.34
C LEU A 104 15.15 2.24 16.20
N LEU A 105 15.04 1.60 15.04
CA LEU A 105 13.93 0.69 14.75
C LEU A 105 14.13 -0.72 15.30
N GLY A 106 15.34 -1.03 15.79
CA GLY A 106 15.73 -2.38 16.17
C GLY A 106 15.83 -3.31 14.95
N ASN A 107 16.29 -4.54 15.18
CA ASN A 107 16.36 -5.56 14.14
C ASN A 107 14.95 -6.12 13.87
N PHE A 108 14.61 -6.30 12.61
CA PHE A 108 13.42 -7.07 12.26
C PHE A 108 13.64 -8.56 12.60
N PRO A 109 12.57 -9.32 12.91
CA PRO A 109 12.71 -10.75 13.07
C PRO A 109 13.21 -11.37 11.77
N GLY A 110 14.15 -12.31 11.87
CA GLY A 110 14.56 -13.12 10.71
C GLY A 110 13.34 -13.89 10.18
N PRO A 111 13.17 -14.01 8.85
CA PRO A 111 14.14 -13.77 7.77
C PRO A 111 14.17 -12.33 7.20
N PHE A 112 13.25 -11.45 7.59
CA PHE A 112 13.00 -10.17 6.91
C PHE A 112 14.18 -9.21 6.94
N GLU A 113 14.92 -9.18 8.06
CA GLU A 113 16.12 -8.35 8.21
C GLU A 113 17.15 -8.65 7.12
N GLU A 114 17.43 -9.93 6.89
CA GLU A 114 18.42 -10.36 5.90
C GLU A 114 17.92 -10.19 4.47
N GLU A 115 16.62 -10.36 4.22
CA GLU A 115 16.00 -10.04 2.92
C GLU A 115 16.14 -8.56 2.58
N MET A 116 15.89 -7.67 3.55
CA MET A 116 16.04 -6.22 3.37
C MET A 116 17.50 -5.81 3.14
N LYS A 117 18.46 -6.42 3.85
CA LYS A 117 19.90 -6.21 3.59
C LYS A 117 20.28 -6.65 2.18
N GLY A 118 19.74 -7.77 1.72
CA GLY A 118 19.91 -8.24 0.35
C GLY A 118 19.41 -7.24 -0.69
N ILE A 119 18.18 -6.75 -0.50
CA ILE A 119 17.57 -5.72 -1.36
C ILE A 119 18.41 -4.44 -1.36
N ALA A 120 18.80 -3.94 -0.19
CA ALA A 120 19.62 -2.73 -0.06
C ALA A 120 20.94 -2.84 -0.84
N ALA A 121 21.62 -3.98 -0.74
CA ALA A 121 22.89 -4.21 -1.42
C ALA A 121 22.75 -4.30 -2.95
N VAL A 122 21.71 -4.96 -3.45
CA VAL A 122 21.50 -5.10 -4.91
C VAL A 122 21.03 -3.79 -5.54
N THR A 123 20.20 -3.04 -4.83
CA THR A 123 19.61 -1.80 -5.36
C THR A 123 20.49 -0.58 -5.15
N ASP A 124 21.56 -0.68 -4.35
CA ASP A 124 22.41 0.45 -3.92
C ASP A 124 21.58 1.55 -3.23
N ILE A 125 20.61 1.13 -2.42
CA ILE A 125 19.75 2.00 -1.62
C ILE A 125 20.13 1.82 -0.16
N PRO A 126 20.36 2.90 0.62
CA PRO A 126 20.69 2.79 2.04
C PRO A 126 19.65 1.98 2.80
N LEU A 127 20.11 1.09 3.68
CA LEU A 127 19.26 0.17 4.44
C LEU A 127 18.15 0.91 5.23
N GLY A 128 18.45 2.12 5.73
CA GLY A 128 17.48 2.98 6.42
C GLY A 128 16.28 3.36 5.55
N LYS A 129 16.48 3.60 4.24
CA LYS A 129 15.38 3.85 3.31
C LYS A 129 14.59 2.58 3.04
N VAL A 130 15.26 1.45 2.85
CA VAL A 130 14.57 0.15 2.67
C VAL A 130 13.70 -0.17 3.90
N HIS A 131 14.20 0.08 5.11
CA HIS A 131 13.45 -0.07 6.36
C HIS A 131 12.27 0.90 6.45
N LEU A 132 12.48 2.17 6.08
CA LEU A 132 11.44 3.18 6.09
C LEU A 132 10.33 2.82 5.11
N GLU A 133 10.67 2.42 3.89
CA GLU A 133 9.72 1.99 2.86
C GLU A 133 8.99 0.73 3.31
N ALA A 134 9.68 -0.27 3.87
CA ALA A 134 9.05 -1.48 4.39
C ALA A 134 8.03 -1.17 5.49
N LYS A 135 8.38 -0.31 6.47
CA LYS A 135 7.44 0.11 7.52
C LYS A 135 6.32 0.98 6.97
N ASN A 136 6.60 1.86 6.02
CA ASN A 136 5.59 2.73 5.44
C ASN A 136 4.59 1.92 4.61
N VAL A 137 5.05 0.96 3.80
CA VAL A 137 4.20 -0.01 3.10
C VAL A 137 3.37 -0.81 4.09
N THR A 138 3.99 -1.38 5.12
CA THR A 138 3.28 -2.12 6.18
C THR A 138 2.20 -1.24 6.81
N LYS A 139 2.57 -0.03 7.25
CA LYS A 139 1.63 0.93 7.85
C LYS A 139 0.55 1.38 6.87
N HIS A 140 0.87 1.56 5.59
CA HIS A 140 -0.10 1.93 4.56
C HIS A 140 -1.14 0.82 4.36
N PHE A 141 -0.70 -0.45 4.31
CA PHE A 141 -1.61 -1.60 4.28
C PHE A 141 -2.50 -1.70 5.53
N TYR A 142 -1.98 -1.37 6.72
CA TYR A 142 -2.74 -1.45 7.97
C TYR A 142 -3.61 -0.22 8.30
N ILE A 143 -3.22 0.98 7.87
CA ILE A 143 -3.87 2.25 8.26
C ILE A 143 -4.72 2.83 7.14
N PHE A 144 -4.38 2.57 5.87
CA PHE A 144 -5.13 3.05 4.71
C PHE A 144 -5.67 1.88 3.88
N PRO A 145 -6.61 1.08 4.40
CA PRO A 145 -7.23 0.02 3.63
C PRO A 145 -8.26 0.62 2.65
N LEU A 146 -7.80 1.15 1.52
CA LEU A 146 -8.64 1.30 0.33
C LEU A 146 -8.67 -0.02 -0.45
N ARG A 147 -8.91 -1.13 0.26
CA ARG A 147 -8.89 -2.49 -0.28
C ARG A 147 -10.32 -3.04 -0.26
N CYS A 148 -10.78 -3.55 -1.40
CA CYS A 148 -12.07 -4.20 -1.54
C CYS A 148 -11.86 -5.70 -1.73
N ASP A 149 -11.88 -6.46 -0.63
CA ASP A 149 -11.81 -7.91 -0.70
C ASP A 149 -13.20 -8.51 -0.97
N ILE A 150 -13.33 -9.30 -2.04
CA ILE A 150 -14.57 -10.00 -2.37
C ILE A 150 -14.35 -11.50 -2.20
N HIS A 151 -14.95 -12.07 -1.15
CA HIS A 151 -15.04 -13.52 -0.98
C HIS A 151 -16.38 -14.02 -1.50
N THR A 152 -16.35 -14.81 -2.58
CA THR A 152 -17.58 -15.45 -3.11
C THR A 152 -17.49 -16.96 -2.94
N ALA A 153 -18.38 -17.52 -2.14
CA ALA A 153 -18.68 -18.94 -2.14
C ALA A 153 -19.78 -19.17 -3.19
N LYS A 154 -19.52 -19.97 -4.24
CA LYS A 154 -20.56 -20.37 -5.20
C LYS A 154 -20.98 -21.82 -4.98
N CYS A 155 -22.25 -22.09 -5.31
CA CYS A 155 -23.09 -23.24 -4.97
C CYS A 155 -22.61 -24.64 -5.42
N THR A 156 -21.38 -24.79 -5.91
CA THR A 156 -20.77 -26.07 -6.35
C THR A 156 -19.55 -26.48 -5.52
N GLY A 157 -19.29 -25.80 -4.39
CA GLY A 157 -18.16 -26.09 -3.50
C GLY A 157 -16.83 -25.42 -3.90
N LEU A 158 -16.80 -24.68 -5.01
CA LEU A 158 -15.64 -23.90 -5.45
C LEU A 158 -15.60 -22.52 -4.77
N ARG A 159 -14.41 -22.12 -4.31
CA ARG A 159 -14.16 -20.81 -3.68
C ARG A 159 -13.36 -19.92 -4.61
N TYR A 160 -13.80 -18.67 -4.74
CA TYR A 160 -13.10 -17.63 -5.49
C TYR A 160 -12.76 -16.47 -4.57
N SER A 161 -11.55 -15.93 -4.72
CA SER A 161 -11.05 -14.78 -3.97
C SER A 161 -10.55 -13.72 -4.95
N ALA A 162 -10.97 -12.48 -4.76
CA ALA A 162 -10.50 -11.32 -5.51
C ALA A 162 -10.23 -10.15 -4.55
N GLN A 163 -9.28 -9.29 -4.93
CA GLN A 163 -8.74 -8.19 -4.12
C GLN A 163 -8.44 -6.97 -5.00
#